data_AF-A0A3C1B298-F1
#
_entry.id   AF-A0A3C1B298-F1
#
_cell.length_a   1.000
_cell.length_b   1.000
_cell.length_c   1.000
_cell.angle_alpha   90.00
_cell.angle_beta   90.00
_cell.angle_gamma   90.00
#
_symmetry.space_group_name_H-M   'P 1'
#
loop_
_entity.id
_entity.type
_entity.pdbx_description
1 polymer ?
#
loop_
_entity_poly.entity_id
_entity_poly.type
_entity_poly.pdbx_seq_one_letter_code
_entity_poly.pdbx_strand_id
1 'polypeptide(L)'
;MNQFFRKSTVLFLFYSAVFFILITGLSLLSKQAVQADDASMFKLVIITVILLLLLNIYDIIGFWISGKRREFFVKKLAGATPGKQIRESLFNLVIIVWLSFLLGLYFAGAISAITSVISISFAAIIIAHLSGTALSLAFGWPMLMYSLRTAYRGLRI
;
A
#
# COMPACT_ATOMS: atom_id res chain seq x y z
N MET A 1 -1.42 21.71 10.14
CA MET A 1 -2.28 20.55 9.79
C MET A 1 -2.10 20.06 8.35
N ASN A 2 -1.82 20.92 7.35
CA ASN A 2 -1.75 20.53 5.92
C ASN A 2 -0.77 19.39 5.55
N GLN A 3 0.36 19.24 6.25
CA GLN A 3 1.37 18.25 5.85
C GLN A 3 0.96 16.79 6.14
N PHE A 4 0.29 16.50 7.26
CA PHE A 4 -0.11 15.13 7.58
C PHE A 4 -1.24 14.62 6.66
N PHE A 5 -2.25 15.46 6.42
CA PHE A 5 -3.32 15.16 5.49
C PHE A 5 -2.77 14.90 4.09
N ARG A 6 -1.88 15.77 3.60
CA ARG A 6 -1.22 15.59 2.30
C ARG A 6 -0.49 14.24 2.21
N LYS A 7 0.26 13.83 3.24
CA LYS A 7 0.97 12.54 3.23
C LYS A 7 0.03 11.34 3.25
N SER A 8 -1.08 11.42 3.98
CA SER A 8 -2.11 10.35 3.97
C SER A 8 -2.83 10.27 2.63
N THR A 9 -3.12 11.42 2.00
CA THR A 9 -3.70 11.46 0.63
C THR A 9 -2.74 10.88 -0.40
N VAL A 10 -1.46 11.22 -0.33
CA VAL A 10 -0.43 10.65 -1.22
C VAL A 10 -0.33 9.13 -1.03
N LEU A 11 -0.33 8.65 0.22
CA LEU A 11 -0.34 7.22 0.51
C LEU A 11 -1.57 6.53 -0.10
N PHE A 12 -2.75 7.13 0.10
CA PHE A 12 -4.02 6.62 -0.45
C PHE A 12 -3.98 6.53 -1.98
N LEU A 13 -3.63 7.61 -2.67
CA LEU A 13 -3.58 7.63 -4.14
C LEU A 13 -2.54 6.64 -4.70
N PHE A 14 -1.38 6.53 -4.04
CA PHE A 14 -0.36 5.57 -4.41
C PHE A 14 -0.87 4.13 -4.30
N TYR A 15 -1.47 3.76 -3.16
CA TYR A 15 -2.04 2.42 -3.00
C TYR A 15 -3.17 2.16 -3.99
N SER A 16 -4.01 3.14 -4.32
CA SER A 16 -5.06 2.95 -5.32
C SER A 16 -4.48 2.63 -6.70
N ALA A 17 -3.40 3.30 -7.09
CA ALA A 17 -2.68 2.98 -8.32
C ALA A 17 -2.05 1.58 -8.26
N VAL A 18 -1.41 1.21 -7.13
CA VAL A 18 -0.84 -0.13 -6.94
C VAL A 18 -1.91 -1.21 -7.05
N PHE A 19 -3.06 -1.06 -6.37
CA PHE A 19 -4.14 -2.04 -6.43
C PHE A 19 -4.75 -2.13 -7.82
N PHE A 20 -4.95 -1.01 -8.50
CA PHE A 20 -5.38 -0.99 -9.89
C PHE A 20 -4.44 -1.83 -10.76
N ILE A 21 -3.12 -1.55 -10.73
CA ILE A 21 -2.12 -2.23 -11.53
C ILE A 21 -1.99 -3.72 -11.15
N LEU A 22 -2.05 -4.06 -9.87
CA LEU A 22 -2.02 -5.45 -9.42
C LEU A 22 -3.22 -6.23 -9.94
N ILE A 23 -4.44 -5.69 -9.81
CA ILE A 23 -5.66 -6.36 -10.25
C ILE A 23 -5.63 -6.55 -11.78
N THR A 24 -5.31 -5.50 -12.54
CA THR A 24 -5.27 -5.59 -14.01
C THR A 24 -4.11 -6.45 -14.50
N GLY A 25 -2.91 -6.27 -13.93
CA GLY A 25 -1.69 -6.98 -14.31
C GLY A 25 -1.79 -8.47 -14.03
N LEU A 26 -2.23 -8.87 -12.84
CA LEU A 26 -2.46 -10.28 -12.50
C LEU A 26 -3.54 -10.92 -13.38
N SER A 27 -4.61 -10.18 -13.67
CA SER A 27 -5.67 -10.66 -14.58
C SER A 27 -5.13 -10.88 -16.00
N LEU A 28 -4.26 -10.01 -16.51
CA LEU A 28 -3.62 -10.17 -17.82
C LEU A 28 -2.68 -11.37 -17.86
N LEU A 29 -1.86 -11.57 -16.81
CA LEU A 29 -0.97 -12.73 -16.69
C LEU A 29 -1.73 -14.06 -16.74
N SER A 30 -2.90 -14.14 -16.10
CA SER A 30 -3.72 -15.37 -16.11
C SER A 30 -4.29 -15.74 -17.48
N LYS A 31 -4.54 -14.76 -18.37
CA LYS A 31 -5.10 -15.02 -19.71
C LYS A 31 -4.05 -15.42 -20.74
N GLN A 32 -2.86 -14.85 -20.68
CA GLN A 32 -1.80 -15.06 -21.67
C GLN A 32 -0.89 -16.26 -21.36
N ALA A 33 -1.24 -17.11 -20.40
CA ALA A 33 -0.52 -18.36 -20.14
C ALA A 33 -0.53 -19.35 -21.33
N VAL A 34 -1.31 -19.08 -22.39
CA VAL A 34 -1.69 -20.07 -23.43
C VAL A 34 -1.05 -19.85 -24.81
N GLN A 35 -0.29 -18.77 -25.08
CA GLN A 35 0.30 -18.51 -26.42
C GLN A 35 1.82 -18.21 -26.37
N ALA A 36 2.54 -18.68 -27.39
CA ALA A 36 4.00 -18.89 -27.47
C ALA A 36 4.89 -17.62 -27.56
N ASP A 37 6.19 -17.80 -27.26
CA ASP A 37 7.40 -16.95 -27.31
C ASP A 37 7.30 -15.42 -27.11
N ASP A 38 6.48 -14.67 -27.85
CA ASP A 38 6.31 -13.21 -27.63
C ASP A 38 5.60 -12.88 -26.32
N ALA A 39 4.78 -13.80 -25.83
CA ALA A 39 4.13 -13.69 -24.53
C ALA A 39 5.14 -13.69 -23.35
N SER A 40 6.36 -14.17 -23.56
CA SER A 40 7.39 -14.25 -22.51
C SER A 40 7.92 -12.87 -22.10
N MET A 41 8.22 -12.00 -23.08
CA MET A 41 8.70 -10.63 -22.81
C MET A 41 7.62 -9.77 -22.16
N PHE A 42 6.38 -9.86 -22.62
CA PHE A 42 5.27 -9.11 -22.04
C PHE A 42 4.98 -9.51 -20.59
N LYS A 43 5.01 -10.82 -20.28
CA LYS A 43 4.89 -11.32 -18.90
C LYS A 43 6.03 -10.80 -18.02
N LEU A 44 7.25 -10.80 -18.52
CA LEU A 44 8.42 -10.29 -17.81
C LEU A 44 8.24 -8.81 -17.47
N VAL A 45 7.81 -7.99 -18.43
CA VAL A 45 7.52 -6.56 -18.20
C VAL A 45 6.46 -6.37 -17.13
N ILE A 46 5.34 -7.08 -17.17
CA ILE A 46 4.29 -6.97 -16.14
C ILE A 46 4.84 -7.34 -14.77
N ILE A 47 5.57 -8.46 -14.66
CA ILE A 47 6.15 -8.92 -13.39
C ILE A 47 7.13 -7.87 -12.87
N THR A 48 8.00 -7.30 -13.71
CA THR A 48 8.93 -6.25 -13.32
C THR A 48 8.21 -5.00 -12.83
N VAL A 49 7.15 -4.55 -13.51
CA VAL A 49 6.34 -3.40 -13.06
C VAL A 49 5.71 -3.69 -11.70
N ILE A 50 5.15 -4.89 -11.50
CA ILE A 50 4.59 -5.30 -10.21
C ILE A 50 5.67 -5.27 -9.13
N LEU A 51 6.84 -5.87 -9.37
CA LEU A 51 7.94 -5.89 -8.40
C LEU A 51 8.42 -4.48 -8.04
N LEU A 52 8.60 -3.60 -9.03
CA LEU A 52 8.98 -2.21 -8.78
C LEU A 52 7.93 -1.49 -7.93
N LEU A 53 6.63 -1.67 -8.21
CA LEU A 53 5.56 -1.09 -7.40
C LEU A 53 5.57 -1.61 -5.96
N LEU A 54 5.77 -2.92 -5.78
CA LEU A 54 5.84 -3.54 -4.46
C LEU A 54 7.05 -3.04 -3.65
N LEU A 55 8.19 -2.77 -4.29
CA LEU A 55 9.36 -2.18 -3.63
C LEU A 55 9.07 -0.75 -3.13
N ASN A 56 8.35 0.06 -3.93
CA ASN A 56 7.98 1.43 -3.56
C ASN A 56 6.99 1.51 -2.39
N ILE A 57 6.35 0.39 -2.01
CA ILE A 57 5.49 0.33 -0.80
C ILE A 57 6.29 0.66 0.46
N TYR A 58 7.54 0.21 0.55
CA TYR A 58 8.39 0.50 1.71
C TYR A 58 8.62 2.01 1.86
N ASP A 59 9.03 2.67 0.78
CA ASP A 59 9.35 4.10 0.78
C ASP A 59 8.13 4.97 1.09
N ILE A 60 6.96 4.63 0.52
CA ILE A 60 5.74 5.42 0.74
C ILE A 60 5.22 5.28 2.17
N ILE A 61 5.34 4.09 2.78
CA ILE A 61 5.00 3.88 4.19
C ILE A 61 5.96 4.68 5.07
N GLY A 62 7.27 4.62 4.80
CA GLY A 62 8.27 5.43 5.50
C GLY A 62 7.98 6.92 5.41
N PHE A 63 7.62 7.40 4.22
CA PHE A 63 7.21 8.77 3.98
C PHE A 63 5.98 9.15 4.82
N TRP A 64 4.95 8.31 4.87
CA TRP A 64 3.76 8.55 5.69
C TRP A 64 4.08 8.57 7.20
N ILE A 65 4.83 7.59 7.70
CA ILE A 65 5.24 7.49 9.11
C ILE A 65 6.07 8.72 9.52
N SER A 66 6.95 9.22 8.64
CA SER A 66 7.71 10.45 8.92
C SER A 66 6.80 11.65 9.20
N GLY A 67 5.61 11.69 8.58
CA GLY A 67 4.57 12.69 8.84
C GLY A 67 3.96 12.62 10.24
N LYS A 68 4.00 11.45 10.88
CA LYS A 68 3.42 11.20 12.21
C LYS A 68 4.39 11.46 13.36
N ARG A 69 5.68 11.71 13.10
CA ARG A 69 6.67 11.90 14.18
C ARG A 69 6.28 12.98 15.20
N ARG A 70 5.76 14.11 14.73
CA ARG A 70 5.28 15.19 15.61
C ARG A 70 4.04 14.77 16.40
N GLU A 71 3.13 14.02 15.78
CA GLU A 71 1.94 13.47 16.45
C GLU A 71 2.36 12.50 17.57
N PHE A 72 3.30 11.60 17.31
CA PHE A 72 3.82 10.67 18.31
C PHE A 72 4.44 11.38 19.51
N PHE A 73 5.21 12.43 19.25
CA PHE A 73 5.81 13.25 20.29
C PHE A 73 4.75 13.93 21.16
N VAL A 74 3.76 14.59 20.55
CA VAL A 74 2.66 15.25 21.27
C VAL A 74 1.83 14.25 22.07
N LYS A 75 1.47 13.10 21.48
CA LYS A 75 0.73 12.04 22.18
C LYS A 75 1.52 11.47 23.35
N LYS A 76 2.84 11.35 23.23
CA LYS A 76 3.69 10.92 24.34
C LYS A 76 3.68 11.94 25.49
N LEU A 77 3.78 13.24 25.19
CA LEU A 77 3.68 14.29 26.21
C LEU A 77 2.32 14.28 26.92
N ALA A 78 1.25 13.93 26.20
CA ALA A 78 -0.08 13.71 26.75
C ALA A 78 -0.24 12.35 27.49
N GLY A 79 0.84 11.61 27.74
CA GLY A 79 0.83 10.36 28.51
C GLY A 79 0.42 9.10 27.73
N ALA A 80 0.34 9.15 26.40
CA ALA A 80 -0.04 7.97 25.62
C ALA A 80 1.05 6.90 25.62
N THR A 81 0.66 5.64 25.85
CA THR A 81 1.56 4.49 25.80
C THR A 81 1.98 4.15 24.37
N PRO A 82 3.20 3.66 24.15
CA PRO A 82 3.69 3.34 22.80
C PRO A 82 2.82 2.27 22.12
N GLY A 83 2.32 1.28 22.87
CA GLY A 83 1.42 0.26 22.34
C GLY A 83 0.12 0.83 21.77
N LYS A 84 -0.49 1.81 22.44
CA LYS A 84 -1.70 2.50 21.95
C LYS A 84 -1.41 3.24 20.64
N GLN A 85 -0.29 3.97 20.57
CA GLN A 85 0.09 4.73 19.36
C GLN A 85 0.41 3.82 18.16
N ILE A 86 1.06 2.68 18.39
CA ILE A 86 1.32 1.66 17.36
C ILE A 86 -0.02 1.13 16.83
N ARG A 87 -0.91 0.69 17.75
CA ARG A 87 -2.21 0.13 17.38
C ARG A 87 -3.05 1.10 16.57
N GLU A 88 -3.17 2.34 17.01
CA GLU A 88 -3.89 3.39 16.28
C GLU A 88 -3.28 3.65 14.90
N SER A 89 -1.95 3.67 14.80
CA SER A 89 -1.28 3.93 13.53
C SER A 89 -1.43 2.80 12.53
N LEU A 90 -1.33 1.55 12.98
CA LEU A 90 -1.57 0.38 12.13
C LEU A 90 -3.02 0.30 11.69
N PHE A 91 -3.96 0.57 12.60
CA PHE A 91 -5.36 0.61 12.26
C PHE A 91 -5.64 1.64 11.16
N ASN A 92 -5.08 2.85 11.28
CA ASN A 92 -5.19 3.87 10.24
C ASN A 92 -4.54 3.43 8.92
N LEU A 93 -3.39 2.74 8.99
CA LEU A 93 -2.73 2.20 7.79
C LEU A 93 -3.63 1.16 7.09
N VAL A 94 -4.21 0.22 7.83
CA VAL A 94 -5.13 -0.80 7.30
C VAL A 94 -6.35 -0.14 6.65
N ILE A 95 -6.96 0.86 7.31
CA ILE A 95 -8.09 1.60 6.73
C ILE A 95 -7.69 2.26 5.41
N ILE A 96 -6.53 2.94 5.36
CA ILE A 96 -6.06 3.58 4.13
C ILE A 96 -5.90 2.54 3.04
N VAL A 97 -5.26 1.41 3.33
CA VAL A 97 -5.05 0.32 2.37
C VAL A 97 -6.38 -0.24 1.85
N TRP A 98 -7.36 -0.46 2.73
CA TRP A 98 -8.68 -0.96 2.36
C TRP A 98 -9.46 0.01 1.48
N LEU A 99 -9.51 1.29 1.85
CA LEU A 99 -10.16 2.32 1.03
C LEU A 99 -9.46 2.46 -0.33
N SER A 100 -8.13 2.38 -0.33
CA SER A 100 -7.34 2.45 -1.56
C SER A 100 -7.62 1.26 -2.49
N PHE A 101 -7.78 0.07 -1.91
CA PHE A 101 -8.18 -1.14 -2.62
C PHE A 101 -9.55 -1.00 -3.28
N LEU A 102 -10.55 -0.48 -2.57
CA LEU A 102 -11.87 -0.24 -3.14
C LEU A 102 -11.80 0.72 -4.35
N LEU A 103 -11.01 1.78 -4.23
CA LEU A 103 -10.83 2.73 -5.34
C LEU A 103 -10.06 2.09 -6.52
N GLY A 104 -9.01 1.31 -6.24
CA GLY A 104 -8.26 0.58 -7.28
C GLY A 104 -9.13 -0.46 -8.00
N LEU A 105 -9.97 -1.19 -7.25
CA LEU A 105 -10.95 -2.14 -7.78
C LEU A 105 -11.99 -1.44 -8.66
N TYR A 106 -12.50 -0.28 -8.23
CA TYR A 106 -13.42 0.54 -9.01
C TYR A 106 -12.81 0.94 -10.36
N PHE A 107 -11.57 1.47 -10.37
CA PHE A 107 -10.89 1.83 -11.61
C PHE A 107 -10.59 0.63 -12.51
N ALA A 108 -10.19 -0.50 -11.93
CA ALA A 108 -9.99 -1.72 -12.68
C ALA A 108 -11.30 -2.16 -13.36
N GLY A 109 -12.42 -2.15 -12.62
CA GLY A 109 -13.75 -2.46 -13.12
C GLY A 109 -14.20 -1.53 -14.24
N ALA A 110 -14.02 -0.22 -14.06
CA ALA A 110 -14.34 0.77 -15.07
C ALA A 110 -13.55 0.55 -16.37
N ILE A 111 -12.24 0.31 -16.28
CA ILE A 111 -11.39 0.05 -17.46
C ILE A 111 -11.75 -1.28 -18.13
N SER A 112 -12.04 -2.32 -17.34
CA SER A 112 -12.54 -3.60 -17.84
C SER A 112 -13.82 -3.43 -18.66
N ALA A 113 -14.77 -2.65 -18.15
CA ALA A 113 -16.04 -2.35 -18.83
C ALA A 113 -15.85 -1.53 -20.12
N ILE A 114 -14.94 -0.53 -20.12
CA ILE A 114 -14.71 0.35 -21.28
C ILE A 114 -13.94 -0.38 -22.39
N THR A 115 -12.90 -1.13 -22.03
CA THR A 115 -11.98 -1.70 -23.02
C THR A 115 -12.41 -3.07 -23.53
N SER A 116 -13.19 -3.84 -22.76
CA SER A 116 -13.49 -5.26 -23.01
C SER A 116 -12.27 -6.21 -23.13
N VAL A 117 -11.05 -5.67 -23.16
CA VAL A 117 -9.78 -6.40 -23.27
C VAL A 117 -9.46 -7.15 -21.98
N ILE A 118 -9.73 -6.53 -20.83
CA ILE A 118 -9.38 -7.06 -19.52
C ILE A 118 -10.64 -7.66 -18.88
N SER A 119 -10.66 -8.97 -18.64
CA SER A 119 -11.65 -9.58 -17.74
C SER A 119 -10.97 -9.75 -16.40
N ILE A 120 -11.51 -9.10 -15.38
CA ILE A 120 -10.92 -9.14 -14.03
C ILE A 120 -11.12 -10.52 -13.43
N SER A 121 -10.03 -11.15 -13.02
CA SER A 121 -10.06 -12.43 -12.34
C SER A 121 -10.39 -12.22 -10.85
N PHE A 122 -11.33 -13.00 -10.32
CA PHE A 122 -11.62 -12.99 -8.88
C PHE A 122 -10.39 -13.37 -8.05
N ALA A 123 -9.57 -14.31 -8.54
CA ALA A 123 -8.30 -14.67 -7.90
C ALA A 123 -7.32 -13.48 -7.88
N ALA A 124 -7.24 -12.70 -8.95
CA ALA A 124 -6.40 -11.49 -8.99
C ALA A 124 -6.83 -10.46 -7.95
N ILE A 125 -8.15 -10.27 -7.75
CA ILE A 125 -8.68 -9.38 -6.71
C ILE A 125 -8.24 -9.83 -5.31
N ILE A 126 -8.42 -11.11 -5.00
CA ILE A 126 -8.05 -11.67 -3.68
C ILE A 126 -6.54 -11.56 -3.45
N ILE A 127 -5.72 -11.99 -4.42
CA ILE A 127 -4.26 -11.94 -4.31
C ILE A 127 -3.79 -10.50 -4.13
N ALA A 128 -4.32 -9.56 -4.91
CA ALA A 128 -3.97 -8.14 -4.77
C ALA A 128 -4.31 -7.62 -3.38
N HIS A 129 -5.52 -7.89 -2.87
CA HIS A 129 -5.94 -7.44 -1.54
C HIS A 129 -5.08 -8.00 -0.41
N LEU A 130 -4.85 -9.33 -0.42
CA LEU A 130 -4.07 -10.02 0.61
C LEU A 130 -2.61 -9.59 0.58
N SER A 131 -1.99 -9.54 -0.61
CA SER A 131 -0.58 -9.14 -0.75
C SER A 131 -0.36 -7.68 -0.35
N GLY A 132 -1.23 -6.76 -0.78
CA GLY A 132 -1.16 -5.35 -0.41
C GLY A 132 -1.28 -5.16 1.10
N THR A 133 -2.25 -5.81 1.74
CA THR A 133 -2.45 -5.73 3.19
C THR A 133 -1.28 -6.36 3.96
N ALA A 134 -0.81 -7.54 3.53
CA ALA A 134 0.30 -8.23 4.17
C ALA A 134 1.60 -7.42 4.10
N LEU A 135 1.95 -6.87 2.93
CA LEU A 135 3.15 -6.04 2.76
C LEU A 135 3.06 -4.74 3.56
N SER A 136 1.87 -4.11 3.58
CA SER A 136 1.63 -2.91 4.38
C SER A 136 1.92 -3.13 5.86
N LEU A 137 1.46 -4.27 6.40
CA LEU A 137 1.68 -4.62 7.79
C LEU A 137 3.13 -5.05 8.05
N ALA A 138 3.71 -5.85 7.15
CA ALA A 138 5.07 -6.34 7.25
C ALA A 138 6.10 -5.21 7.29
N PHE A 139 5.90 -4.14 6.51
CA PHE A 139 6.77 -2.96 6.53
C PHE A 139 6.33 -1.91 7.56
N GLY A 140 5.02 -1.69 7.71
CA GLY A 140 4.47 -0.68 8.61
C GLY A 140 4.78 -0.94 10.08
N TRP A 141 4.66 -2.18 10.54
CA TRP A 141 4.93 -2.56 11.93
C TRP A 141 6.38 -2.23 12.37
N PRO A 142 7.44 -2.75 11.73
CA PRO A 142 8.81 -2.47 12.14
C PRO A 142 9.17 -0.99 12.01
N MET A 143 8.70 -0.30 10.97
CA MET A 143 8.96 1.14 10.80
C MET A 143 8.30 1.99 11.89
N LEU A 144 7.07 1.65 12.29
CA LEU A 144 6.38 2.33 13.39
C LEU A 144 7.10 2.11 14.72
N MET A 145 7.49 0.86 15.01
CA MET A 145 8.27 0.54 16.21
C MET A 145 9.58 1.34 16.25
N TYR A 146 10.31 1.39 15.14
CA TYR A 146 11.55 2.14 15.03
C TYR A 146 11.34 3.65 15.22
N SER A 147 10.33 4.22 14.55
CA SER A 147 10.02 5.65 14.63
C SER A 147 9.55 6.08 16.02
N LEU A 148 8.81 5.22 16.74
CA LEU A 148 8.41 5.49 18.12
C LEU A 148 9.57 5.36 19.08
N ARG A 149 10.43 4.33 18.92
CA ARG A 149 11.61 4.16 19.78
C ARG A 149 12.54 5.37 19.72
N THR A 150 12.75 5.91 18.51
CA THR A 150 13.56 7.11 18.30
C THR A 150 12.91 8.36 18.88
N ALA A 151 11.60 8.56 18.67
CA ALA A 151 10.86 9.67 19.29
C ALA A 151 10.86 9.61 20.82
N TYR A 152 10.80 8.40 21.40
CA TYR A 152 10.79 8.22 22.84
C TYR A 152 12.17 8.43 23.49
N ARG A 153 13.26 8.09 22.79
CA ARG A 153 14.65 8.31 23.27
C ARG A 153 15.00 9.79 23.36
N GLY A 154 14.57 10.62 22.40
CA GLY A 154 14.83 12.08 22.43
C GLY A 154 14.16 12.85 23.57
N LEU A 155 13.37 12.17 24.40
CA LEU A 155 12.62 12.72 25.54
C LEU A 155 13.07 12.14 26.89
N ARG A 156 14.11 11.30 26.92
CA ARG A 156 14.82 10.99 28.16
C ARG A 156 15.78 12.16 28.40
N ILE A 157 15.26 13.22 28.99
CA ILE A 157 16.03 14.30 29.63
C ILE A 157 15.74 14.17 31.12
#